data_AF-A0A0E1VSX3-F1
#
_entry.id   AF-A0A0E1VSX3-F1
#
_cell.length_a   1.000
_cell.length_b   1.000
_cell.length_c   1.000
_cell.angle_alpha   90.00
_cell.angle_beta   90.00
_cell.angle_gamma   90.00
#
_symmetry.space_group_name_H-M   'P 1'
#
loop_
_entity.id
_entity.type
_entity.pdbx_description
1 polymer ?
#
loop_
_entity_poly.entity_id
_entity_poly.type
_entity_poly.pdbx_seq_one_letter_code
_entity_poly.pdbx_strand_id
1 'polypeptide(L)'
;MHIAAAMRNRINIHQEAGGTLDRSTSGRSALVVGKGNLMAQVAFLFPGQGAFYAGATRALSGAYPVVQRAMQAIDAVSVRRLRRPLLATVWDGHIGAEDLLQHAPDLLQLAIYATSVSYFEALRARGVRPDVLVGHSFGEIAALTCAGAFSIETGAEIVCDRIDALRAAAPADGRMAAVGASPDAVRAHLAACFRDARAGRVRIAVENHVSQTVVSGACEYVDEFRAYCARNNISAQVLNSPYAFHHEDLENARIEFGRRLKAYKNKALEYPVYSPILNRYYTAADDLGACLARHLVLPVRFGDGVARLKAAGIGAFVECGALNALSRISVRALGPGAVKTFPGASSAGGELAGLENVLAYFNGGSVMNDDIRASNLQLDFDEFWRNSGPGIVDKIKGELKRFFDARGLQATPAPQIVADHGVAAGFAGGLTAGAADYAPKVAAGVSSAAAPVAAPIVAAAPAAPLAVAPAAPVAQAAAVPAASARVPRDRLFVELVAIYAEAMEYPVEVFTETVELEAELGIDSVKQTEIIQRISARYGLPPLPANFRAGDFKAMGQIVDFVYEHQGEAALVTS
;
A
#
# COMPACT_ATOMS: atom_id res chain seq x y z
N MET A 1 -41.14 -17.56 -13.49
CA MET A 1 -41.09 -16.29 -14.25
C MET A 1 -41.44 -15.09 -13.35
N HIS A 2 -40.73 -14.88 -12.24
CA HIS A 2 -41.14 -13.90 -11.19
C HIS A 2 -39.98 -13.12 -10.52
N ILE A 3 -38.74 -13.32 -10.95
CA ILE A 3 -37.55 -12.67 -10.32
C ILE A 3 -37.19 -11.34 -11.03
N ALA A 4 -37.83 -11.02 -12.15
CA ALA A 4 -37.56 -9.83 -12.98
C ALA A 4 -38.35 -8.55 -12.57
N ALA A 5 -39.06 -8.56 -11.44
CA ALA A 5 -39.88 -7.43 -10.99
C ALA A 5 -39.16 -6.54 -9.95
N ALA A 6 -38.48 -7.14 -8.97
CA ALA A 6 -37.96 -6.42 -7.80
C ALA A 6 -36.86 -5.38 -8.10
N MET A 7 -36.10 -5.54 -9.19
CA MET A 7 -35.01 -4.62 -9.55
C MET A 7 -35.47 -3.34 -10.25
N ARG A 8 -36.73 -3.23 -10.71
CA ARG A 8 -37.17 -2.10 -11.56
C ARG A 8 -37.53 -0.81 -10.82
N ASN A 9 -37.72 -0.86 -9.50
CA ASN A 9 -38.18 0.28 -8.69
C ASN A 9 -37.06 1.00 -7.89
N ARG A 10 -35.80 0.94 -8.35
CA ARG A 10 -34.66 1.65 -7.71
C ARG A 10 -33.85 2.57 -8.63
N ILE A 11 -34.26 2.76 -9.88
CA ILE A 11 -33.61 3.70 -10.81
C ILE A 11 -34.68 4.64 -11.38
N ASN A 12 -35.05 5.65 -10.60
CA ASN A 12 -35.67 6.91 -11.04
C ASN A 12 -35.93 7.80 -9.82
N ILE A 13 -35.13 8.87 -9.66
CA ILE A 13 -35.44 10.18 -9.05
C ILE A 13 -34.20 11.05 -9.29
N HIS A 14 -34.35 12.09 -10.12
CA HIS A 14 -33.69 13.40 -10.09
C HIS A 14 -33.76 14.07 -11.47
N GLN A 15 -34.94 14.64 -11.76
CA GLN A 15 -35.07 15.80 -12.63
C GLN A 15 -36.19 16.71 -12.06
N GLU A 16 -36.34 17.90 -12.64
CA GLU A 16 -36.59 19.12 -11.85
C GLU A 16 -38.05 19.62 -11.79
N ALA A 17 -38.19 20.80 -11.17
CA ALA A 17 -39.34 21.72 -11.10
C ALA A 17 -40.39 21.41 -10.02
N GLY A 18 -40.90 22.50 -9.42
CA GLY A 18 -41.86 22.46 -8.30
C GLY A 18 -43.28 22.84 -8.72
N GLY A 19 -44.27 22.45 -7.89
CA GLY A 19 -45.67 22.77 -8.13
C GLY A 19 -46.63 22.23 -7.08
N THR A 20 -46.90 23.05 -6.06
CA THR A 20 -48.14 23.02 -5.22
C THR A 20 -48.32 21.82 -4.27
N LEU A 21 -49.07 22.04 -3.18
CA LEU A 21 -49.47 21.01 -2.21
C LEU A 21 -50.81 20.36 -2.60
N ASP A 22 -50.98 19.09 -2.23
CA ASP A 22 -52.28 18.60 -1.72
C ASP A 22 -52.07 17.52 -0.64
N ARG A 23 -53.10 17.26 0.19
CA ARG A 23 -53.11 16.30 1.31
C ARG A 23 -54.43 15.52 1.36
N SER A 24 -54.42 14.24 1.01
CA SER A 24 -55.38 13.28 1.61
C SER A 24 -54.93 11.81 1.58
N THR A 25 -54.82 11.22 2.78
CA THR A 25 -55.22 9.84 3.15
C THR A 25 -55.08 8.67 2.15
N SER A 26 -54.27 7.65 2.50
CA SER A 26 -54.77 6.28 2.76
C SER A 26 -53.67 5.35 3.35
N GLY A 27 -54.07 4.24 3.97
CA GLY A 27 -53.30 2.98 4.00
C GLY A 27 -52.06 2.86 4.92
N ARG A 28 -52.25 2.73 6.25
CA ARG A 28 -51.19 2.21 7.15
C ARG A 28 -51.05 0.68 7.02
N SER A 29 -50.34 0.20 6.01
CA SER A 29 -49.75 -1.14 6.03
C SER A 29 -48.45 -1.10 6.83
N ALA A 30 -48.46 -1.66 8.04
CA ALA A 30 -47.26 -1.78 8.86
C ALA A 30 -46.29 -2.82 8.27
N LEU A 31 -45.32 -2.37 7.48
CA LEU A 31 -44.27 -3.24 6.94
C LEU A 31 -43.43 -3.78 8.10
N VAL A 32 -43.48 -5.10 8.32
CA VAL A 32 -42.60 -5.77 9.29
C VAL A 32 -41.18 -5.74 8.74
N VAL A 33 -40.40 -4.74 9.18
CA VAL A 33 -38.97 -4.66 8.89
C VAL A 33 -38.26 -5.75 9.70
N GLY A 34 -38.10 -6.92 9.10
CA GLY A 34 -37.25 -7.97 9.64
C GLY A 34 -35.82 -7.44 9.81
N LYS A 35 -35.32 -7.40 11.04
CA LYS A 35 -33.94 -7.04 11.37
C LYS A 35 -32.97 -8.16 10.95
N GLY A 36 -32.85 -8.37 9.64
CA GLY A 36 -31.76 -9.15 9.06
C GLY A 36 -30.41 -8.48 9.34
N ASN A 37 -29.35 -9.28 9.42
CA ASN A 37 -28.01 -8.78 9.75
C ASN A 37 -27.46 -7.92 8.61
N LEU A 38 -27.62 -6.60 8.72
CA LEU A 38 -27.02 -5.62 7.80
C LEU A 38 -25.53 -5.49 8.10
N MET A 39 -24.75 -6.48 7.64
CA MET A 39 -23.33 -6.28 7.36
C MET A 39 -23.22 -5.11 6.39
N ALA A 40 -22.32 -4.16 6.67
CA ALA A 40 -22.13 -3.00 5.82
C ALA A 40 -21.63 -3.43 4.43
N GLN A 41 -22.13 -2.77 3.39
CA GLN A 41 -21.80 -3.13 2.01
C GLN A 41 -20.31 -2.96 1.73
N VAL A 42 -19.75 -3.80 0.86
CA VAL A 42 -18.31 -3.83 0.57
C VAL A 42 -18.01 -3.45 -0.88
N ALA A 43 -17.08 -2.50 -1.03
CA ALA A 43 -16.47 -2.16 -2.31
C ALA A 43 -15.12 -2.88 -2.46
N PHE A 44 -14.87 -3.47 -3.63
CA PHE A 44 -13.54 -3.98 -3.99
C PHE A 44 -12.80 -2.94 -4.84
N LEU A 45 -11.60 -2.57 -4.39
CA LEU A 45 -10.75 -1.52 -4.96
C LEU A 45 -9.63 -2.16 -5.80
N PHE A 46 -9.46 -1.72 -7.04
CA PHE A 46 -8.45 -2.22 -7.97
C PHE A 46 -7.39 -1.13 -8.21
N PRO A 47 -6.14 -1.31 -7.73
CA PRO A 47 -5.11 -0.27 -7.80
C PRO A 47 -4.56 -0.05 -9.21
N GLY A 48 -3.91 1.10 -9.39
CA GLY A 48 -3.32 1.53 -10.65
C GLY A 48 -1.82 1.22 -10.78
N GLN A 49 -1.13 2.00 -11.60
CA GLN A 49 0.32 1.91 -11.83
C GLN A 49 1.10 1.99 -10.50
N GLY A 50 2.13 1.16 -10.34
CA GLY A 50 3.01 1.12 -9.16
C GLY A 50 2.60 0.12 -8.07
N ALA A 51 1.39 -0.45 -8.11
CA ALA A 51 0.95 -1.47 -7.16
C ALA A 51 1.50 -2.86 -7.52
N PHE A 52 2.77 -3.12 -7.21
CA PHE A 52 3.46 -4.39 -7.44
C PHE A 52 4.58 -4.66 -6.42
N TYR A 53 4.87 -5.93 -6.15
CA TYR A 53 6.05 -6.41 -5.42
C TYR A 53 6.61 -7.68 -6.07
N ALA A 54 7.92 -7.93 -5.95
CA ALA A 54 8.57 -9.12 -6.49
C ALA A 54 8.00 -10.41 -5.87
N GLY A 55 7.80 -11.45 -6.68
CA GLY A 55 7.17 -12.70 -6.25
C GLY A 55 5.64 -12.69 -6.14
N ALA A 56 4.96 -11.63 -6.61
CA ALA A 56 3.49 -11.51 -6.53
C ALA A 56 2.72 -12.69 -7.16
N THR A 57 1.55 -12.98 -6.58
CA THR A 57 0.65 -14.09 -6.88
C THR A 57 1.23 -15.50 -6.72
N ARG A 58 2.51 -15.66 -6.37
CA ARG A 58 3.16 -16.97 -6.29
C ARG A 58 2.55 -17.86 -5.20
N ALA A 59 2.25 -17.30 -4.03
CA ALA A 59 1.63 -18.05 -2.95
C ALA A 59 0.13 -18.29 -3.23
N LEU A 60 -0.57 -17.27 -3.73
CA LEU A 60 -1.97 -17.40 -4.16
C LEU A 60 -2.14 -18.46 -5.26
N SER A 61 -1.27 -18.50 -6.27
CA SER A 61 -1.30 -19.49 -7.35
C SER A 61 -0.93 -20.91 -6.89
N GLY A 62 -0.20 -21.06 -5.78
CA GLY A 62 0.05 -22.36 -5.16
C GLY A 62 -1.16 -22.88 -4.36
N ALA A 63 -1.88 -21.97 -3.67
CA ALA A 63 -3.02 -22.32 -2.83
C ALA A 63 -4.36 -22.42 -3.58
N TYR A 64 -4.55 -21.64 -4.67
CA TYR A 64 -5.85 -21.48 -5.34
C TYR A 64 -5.79 -21.86 -6.83
N PRO A 65 -6.38 -23.02 -7.23
CA PRO A 65 -6.43 -23.43 -8.64
C PRO A 65 -7.18 -22.47 -9.58
N VAL A 66 -8.04 -21.58 -9.06
CA VAL A 66 -8.63 -20.48 -9.84
C VAL A 66 -7.58 -19.42 -10.22
N VAL A 67 -6.70 -19.07 -9.28
CA VAL A 67 -5.59 -18.12 -9.49
C VAL A 67 -4.58 -18.72 -10.46
N GLN A 68 -4.23 -20.00 -10.29
CA GLN A 68 -3.32 -20.68 -11.22
C GLN A 68 -3.80 -20.61 -12.67
N ARG A 69 -5.10 -20.84 -12.93
CA ARG A 69 -5.69 -20.72 -14.27
C ARG A 69 -5.71 -19.26 -14.77
N ALA A 70 -6.05 -18.30 -13.91
CA ALA A 70 -6.01 -16.88 -14.27
C ALA A 70 -4.59 -16.42 -14.65
N MET A 71 -3.59 -16.80 -13.86
CA MET A 71 -2.17 -16.50 -14.12
C MET A 71 -1.69 -17.16 -15.42
N GLN A 72 -2.03 -18.42 -15.68
CA GLN A 72 -1.71 -19.11 -16.94
C GLN A 72 -2.39 -18.47 -18.17
N ALA A 73 -3.65 -18.04 -18.02
CA ALA A 73 -4.39 -17.36 -19.08
C ALA A 73 -3.72 -16.03 -19.48
N ILE A 74 -3.25 -15.25 -18.51
CA ILE A 74 -2.56 -13.98 -18.75
C ILE A 74 -1.14 -14.22 -19.29
N ASP A 75 -0.42 -15.23 -18.80
CA ASP A 75 0.90 -15.61 -19.31
C ASP A 75 0.84 -15.95 -20.81
N ALA A 76 -0.17 -16.72 -21.22
CA ALA A 76 -0.41 -17.04 -22.63
C ALA A 76 -0.69 -15.79 -23.50
N VAL A 77 -1.27 -14.73 -22.94
CA VAL A 77 -1.36 -13.41 -23.62
C VAL A 77 0.01 -12.75 -23.69
N SER A 78 0.78 -12.73 -22.60
CA SER A 78 2.12 -12.12 -22.54
C SER A 78 3.10 -12.76 -23.53
N VAL A 79 3.14 -14.10 -23.61
CA VAL A 79 3.96 -14.85 -24.57
C VAL A 79 3.54 -14.56 -26.02
N ARG A 80 2.23 -14.38 -26.28
CA ARG A 80 1.70 -14.04 -27.60
C ARG A 80 2.00 -12.60 -28.03
N ARG A 81 1.72 -11.62 -27.17
CA ARG A 81 1.78 -10.18 -27.46
C ARG A 81 3.17 -9.59 -27.23
N LEU A 82 3.77 -9.85 -26.07
CA LEU A 82 5.05 -9.26 -25.64
C LEU A 82 6.26 -10.17 -25.92
N ARG A 83 6.04 -11.40 -26.40
CA ARG A 83 7.07 -12.43 -26.61
C ARG A 83 7.88 -12.80 -25.36
N ARG A 84 7.33 -12.51 -24.17
CA ARG A 84 7.95 -12.72 -22.87
C ARG A 84 6.95 -13.43 -21.94
N PRO A 85 7.32 -14.52 -21.26
CA PRO A 85 6.49 -15.08 -20.19
C PRO A 85 6.39 -14.07 -19.03
N LEU A 86 5.19 -13.87 -18.51
CA LEU A 86 4.91 -13.05 -17.34
C LEU A 86 5.33 -13.78 -16.06
N LEU A 87 5.01 -15.08 -15.95
CA LEU A 87 5.22 -15.84 -14.70
C LEU A 87 6.70 -15.96 -14.33
N ALA A 88 7.56 -16.16 -15.33
CA ALA A 88 9.01 -16.26 -15.14
C ALA A 88 9.63 -14.97 -14.59
N THR A 89 8.98 -13.81 -14.79
CA THR A 89 9.45 -12.51 -14.29
C THR A 89 8.74 -12.11 -13.01
N VAL A 90 7.42 -12.34 -12.90
CA VAL A 90 6.62 -11.97 -11.71
C VAL A 90 6.92 -12.86 -10.51
N TRP A 91 7.28 -14.12 -10.74
CA TRP A 91 7.66 -15.06 -9.67
C TRP A 91 9.16 -15.13 -9.40
N ASP A 92 9.97 -14.34 -10.13
CA ASP A 92 11.33 -14.00 -9.71
C ASP A 92 11.23 -13.08 -8.47
N GLY A 93 11.90 -13.47 -7.39
CA GLY A 93 11.90 -12.71 -6.14
C GLY A 93 12.81 -11.48 -6.15
N HIS A 94 13.61 -11.31 -7.21
CA HIS A 94 14.62 -10.25 -7.30
C HIS A 94 14.24 -9.08 -8.20
N ILE A 95 13.18 -9.20 -9.01
CA ILE A 95 12.79 -8.20 -10.01
C ILE A 95 11.67 -7.31 -9.44
N GLY A 96 12.02 -6.07 -9.08
CA GLY A 96 11.13 -5.11 -8.43
C GLY A 96 10.22 -4.34 -9.39
N ALA A 97 9.31 -3.54 -8.82
CA ALA A 97 8.44 -2.66 -9.60
C ALA A 97 9.23 -1.60 -10.40
N GLU A 98 10.36 -1.13 -9.86
CA GLU A 98 11.23 -0.14 -10.49
C GLU A 98 12.02 -0.72 -11.67
N ASP A 99 12.62 -1.91 -11.51
CA ASP A 99 13.31 -2.63 -12.60
C ASP A 99 12.37 -2.89 -13.78
N LEU A 100 11.13 -3.32 -13.48
CA LEU A 100 10.12 -3.51 -14.51
C LEU A 100 9.67 -2.19 -15.13
N LEU A 101 9.54 -1.10 -14.35
CA LEU A 101 9.16 0.19 -14.91
C LEU A 101 10.22 0.75 -15.86
N GLN A 102 11.51 0.50 -15.58
CA GLN A 102 12.63 0.94 -16.41
C GLN A 102 12.89 0.03 -17.62
N HIS A 103 12.72 -1.29 -17.49
CA HIS A 103 13.16 -2.28 -18.50
C HIS A 103 12.03 -3.15 -19.10
N ALA A 104 10.81 -3.08 -18.56
CA ALA A 104 9.65 -3.87 -19.00
C ALA A 104 8.29 -3.23 -18.63
N PRO A 105 8.04 -1.92 -18.91
CA PRO A 105 6.85 -1.21 -18.41
C PRO A 105 5.52 -1.73 -18.99
N ASP A 106 5.60 -2.54 -20.05
CA ASP A 106 4.52 -3.32 -20.62
C ASP A 106 4.21 -4.57 -19.77
N LEU A 107 5.25 -5.32 -19.39
CA LEU A 107 5.16 -6.47 -18.50
C LEU A 107 4.71 -6.07 -17.08
N LEU A 108 5.12 -4.90 -16.57
CA LEU A 108 4.66 -4.36 -15.29
C LEU A 108 3.14 -4.15 -15.26
N GLN A 109 2.56 -3.59 -16.32
CA GLN A 109 1.11 -3.38 -16.40
C GLN A 109 0.36 -4.71 -16.41
N LEU A 110 0.85 -5.73 -17.13
CA LEU A 110 0.29 -7.08 -17.05
C LEU A 110 0.45 -7.70 -15.65
N ALA A 111 1.56 -7.45 -14.96
CA ALA A 111 1.80 -7.95 -13.60
C ALA A 111 0.83 -7.33 -12.57
N ILE A 112 0.59 -6.02 -12.64
CA ILE A 112 -0.38 -5.30 -11.79
C ILE A 112 -1.80 -5.85 -12.05
N TYR A 113 -2.20 -5.95 -13.32
CA TYR A 113 -3.48 -6.53 -13.72
C TYR A 113 -3.65 -7.97 -13.23
N ALA A 114 -2.64 -8.83 -13.43
CA ALA A 114 -2.64 -10.22 -13.00
C ALA A 114 -2.72 -10.37 -11.48
N THR A 115 -2.04 -9.50 -10.73
CA THR A 115 -2.13 -9.43 -9.27
C THR A 115 -3.56 -9.10 -8.83
N SER A 116 -4.15 -8.04 -9.40
CA SER A 116 -5.50 -7.62 -9.06
C SER A 116 -6.57 -8.67 -9.36
N VAL A 117 -6.50 -9.33 -10.53
CA VAL A 117 -7.39 -10.44 -10.88
C VAL A 117 -7.18 -11.65 -9.95
N SER A 118 -5.94 -11.94 -9.55
CA SER A 118 -5.63 -13.06 -8.65
C SER A 118 -6.25 -12.90 -7.26
N TYR A 119 -6.16 -11.70 -6.66
CA TYR A 119 -6.82 -11.43 -5.38
C TYR A 119 -8.34 -11.54 -5.49
N PHE A 120 -8.93 -11.02 -6.57
CA PHE A 120 -10.37 -11.13 -6.83
C PHE A 120 -10.81 -12.60 -6.95
N GLU A 121 -10.11 -13.42 -7.74
CA GLU A 121 -10.47 -14.84 -7.91
C GLU A 121 -10.33 -15.65 -6.63
N ALA A 122 -9.29 -15.40 -5.82
CA ALA A 122 -9.11 -16.07 -4.53
C ALA A 122 -10.25 -15.73 -3.55
N LEU A 123 -10.63 -14.45 -3.44
CA LEU A 123 -11.77 -13.99 -2.63
C LEU A 123 -13.10 -14.58 -3.12
N ARG A 124 -13.34 -14.53 -4.43
CA ARG A 124 -14.56 -15.03 -5.08
C ARG A 124 -14.73 -16.54 -4.90
N ALA A 125 -13.66 -17.31 -5.07
CA ALA A 125 -13.69 -18.77 -4.87
C ALA A 125 -13.87 -19.18 -3.39
N ARG A 126 -13.59 -18.28 -2.45
CA ARG A 126 -13.89 -18.47 -1.02
C ARG A 126 -15.26 -17.92 -0.61
N GLY A 127 -16.05 -17.40 -1.55
CA GLY A 127 -17.44 -16.99 -1.36
C GLY A 127 -17.63 -15.51 -1.00
N VAL A 128 -16.56 -14.72 -0.87
CA VAL A 128 -16.67 -13.28 -0.64
C VAL A 128 -17.17 -12.60 -1.91
N ARG A 129 -18.18 -11.74 -1.80
CA ARG A 129 -18.79 -11.01 -2.93
C ARG A 129 -18.83 -9.51 -2.64
N PRO A 130 -18.44 -8.66 -3.60
CA PRO A 130 -18.61 -7.22 -3.52
C PRO A 130 -20.02 -6.76 -3.91
N ASP A 131 -20.45 -5.66 -3.29
CA ASP A 131 -21.60 -4.86 -3.74
C ASP A 131 -21.23 -3.94 -4.91
N VAL A 132 -19.96 -3.55 -5.02
CA VAL A 132 -19.42 -2.68 -6.08
C VAL A 132 -17.93 -2.92 -6.30
N LEU A 133 -17.47 -2.81 -7.55
CA LEU A 133 -16.05 -2.73 -7.91
C LEU A 133 -15.66 -1.29 -8.25
N VAL A 134 -14.43 -0.89 -7.92
CA VAL A 134 -13.91 0.47 -8.19
C VAL A 134 -12.48 0.38 -8.72
N GLY A 135 -12.23 0.89 -9.91
CA GLY A 135 -10.88 1.00 -10.46
C GLY A 135 -10.24 2.35 -10.16
N HIS A 136 -8.97 2.37 -9.74
CA HIS A 136 -8.16 3.59 -9.76
C HIS A 136 -7.30 3.61 -11.02
N SER A 137 -7.53 4.59 -11.90
CA SER A 137 -6.73 4.77 -13.11
C SER A 137 -6.69 3.48 -13.96
N PHE A 138 -5.51 2.90 -14.15
CA PHE A 138 -5.28 1.62 -14.84
C PHE A 138 -6.10 0.43 -14.26
N GLY A 139 -6.36 0.40 -12.95
CA GLY A 139 -7.05 -0.71 -12.28
C GLY A 139 -8.50 -0.91 -12.74
N GLU A 140 -9.08 0.05 -13.47
CA GLU A 140 -10.43 -0.04 -14.01
C GLU A 140 -10.60 -1.10 -15.12
N ILE A 141 -9.51 -1.46 -15.81
CA ILE A 141 -9.49 -2.61 -16.73
C ILE A 141 -9.66 -3.93 -15.94
N ALA A 142 -8.99 -4.05 -14.79
CA ALA A 142 -9.14 -5.19 -13.90
C ALA A 142 -10.55 -5.22 -13.27
N ALA A 143 -11.07 -4.07 -12.83
CA ALA A 143 -12.43 -3.96 -12.29
C ALA A 143 -13.50 -4.40 -13.32
N LEU A 144 -13.45 -3.91 -14.56
CA LEU A 144 -14.40 -4.33 -15.60
C LEU A 144 -14.26 -5.81 -15.98
N THR A 145 -13.05 -6.36 -15.96
CA THR A 145 -12.82 -7.81 -16.16
C THR A 145 -13.45 -8.62 -15.03
N CYS A 146 -13.20 -8.24 -13.77
CA CYS A 146 -13.73 -8.91 -12.59
C CYS A 146 -15.26 -8.74 -12.44
N ALA A 147 -15.83 -7.68 -13.03
CA ALA A 147 -17.27 -7.52 -13.22
C ALA A 147 -17.86 -8.45 -14.29
N GLY A 148 -17.07 -9.30 -14.95
CA GLY A 148 -17.53 -10.19 -16.01
C GLY A 148 -17.72 -9.52 -17.38
N ALA A 149 -17.40 -8.23 -17.53
CA ALA A 149 -17.53 -7.51 -18.80
C ALA A 149 -16.65 -8.13 -19.89
N PHE A 150 -15.45 -8.56 -19.50
CA PHE A 150 -14.42 -9.16 -20.35
C PHE A 150 -13.95 -10.49 -19.73
N SER A 151 -13.39 -11.40 -20.53
CA SER A 151 -12.66 -12.56 -19.97
C SER A 151 -11.28 -12.13 -19.46
N ILE A 152 -10.63 -12.96 -18.64
CA ILE A 152 -9.31 -12.65 -18.05
C ILE A 152 -8.25 -12.48 -19.15
N GLU A 153 -8.33 -13.29 -20.21
CA GLU A 153 -7.51 -13.16 -21.43
C GLU A 153 -7.83 -11.86 -22.17
N THR A 154 -9.11 -11.51 -22.29
CA THR A 154 -9.57 -10.31 -22.99
C THR A 154 -9.10 -9.03 -22.30
N GLY A 155 -9.18 -8.97 -20.96
CA GLY A 155 -8.64 -7.83 -20.19
C GLY A 155 -7.12 -7.69 -20.30
N ALA A 156 -6.38 -8.81 -20.39
CA ALA A 156 -4.94 -8.78 -20.66
C ALA A 156 -4.61 -8.32 -22.10
N GLU A 157 -5.40 -8.73 -23.10
CA GLU A 157 -5.28 -8.23 -24.48
C GLU A 157 -5.59 -6.73 -24.56
N ILE A 158 -6.57 -6.25 -23.78
CA ILE A 158 -6.89 -4.81 -23.59
C ILE A 158 -5.71 -4.06 -22.95
N VAL A 159 -5.02 -4.63 -21.97
CA VAL A 159 -3.78 -4.03 -21.41
C VAL A 159 -2.69 -3.95 -22.48
N CYS A 160 -2.48 -5.00 -23.28
CA CYS A 160 -1.53 -4.98 -24.40
C CYS A 160 -1.90 -3.93 -25.46
N ASP A 161 -3.18 -3.75 -25.79
CA ASP A 161 -3.62 -2.69 -26.72
C ASP A 161 -3.48 -1.27 -26.14
N ARG A 162 -3.62 -1.10 -24.82
CA ARG A 162 -3.32 0.16 -24.13
C ARG A 162 -1.84 0.51 -24.26
N ILE A 163 -0.97 -0.47 -23.99
CA ILE A 163 0.49 -0.37 -24.10
C ILE A 163 0.89 0.02 -25.52
N ASP A 164 0.40 -0.70 -26.53
CA ASP A 164 0.71 -0.44 -27.93
C ASP A 164 0.25 0.97 -28.37
N ALA A 165 -0.96 1.38 -27.97
CA ALA A 165 -1.50 2.70 -28.31
C ALA A 165 -0.70 3.85 -27.67
N LEU A 166 -0.25 3.69 -26.42
CA LEU A 166 0.64 4.64 -25.76
C LEU A 166 2.02 4.68 -26.45
N ARG A 167 2.62 3.51 -26.70
CA ARG A 167 3.93 3.38 -27.37
C ARG A 167 3.92 3.95 -28.80
N ALA A 168 2.78 3.93 -29.49
CA ALA A 168 2.64 4.44 -30.85
C ALA A 168 2.29 5.94 -30.94
N ALA A 169 1.67 6.54 -29.90
CA ALA A 169 1.00 7.84 -30.05
C ALA A 169 1.00 8.76 -28.81
N ALA A 170 1.65 8.38 -27.70
CA ALA A 170 1.86 9.28 -26.56
C ALA A 170 3.16 10.09 -26.72
N PRO A 171 3.20 11.38 -26.32
CA PRO A 171 4.45 12.14 -26.25
C PRO A 171 5.45 11.55 -25.25
N ALA A 172 6.74 11.59 -25.62
CA ALA A 172 7.84 11.01 -24.84
C ALA A 172 8.28 11.88 -23.64
N ASP A 173 7.79 13.12 -23.56
CA ASP A 173 8.13 14.12 -22.55
C ASP A 173 7.02 14.31 -21.49
N GLY A 174 6.01 13.42 -21.45
CA GLY A 174 4.95 13.48 -20.45
C GLY A 174 5.42 13.12 -19.04
N ARG A 175 5.06 13.94 -18.04
CA ARG A 175 5.39 13.76 -16.62
C ARG A 175 4.15 13.81 -15.73
N MET A 176 4.27 13.26 -14.53
CA MET A 176 3.30 13.40 -13.45
C MET A 176 3.98 13.78 -12.13
N ALA A 177 3.30 14.51 -11.26
CA ALA A 177 3.79 14.86 -9.93
C ALA A 177 2.67 14.84 -8.88
N ALA A 178 2.93 14.24 -7.71
CA ALA A 178 2.04 14.32 -6.55
C ALA A 178 2.32 15.60 -5.76
N VAL A 179 1.28 16.38 -5.52
CA VAL A 179 1.31 17.68 -4.85
C VAL A 179 0.60 17.57 -3.51
N GLY A 180 1.26 18.01 -2.44
CA GLY A 180 0.80 17.93 -1.05
C GLY A 180 -0.28 18.97 -0.70
N ALA A 181 -1.35 19.05 -1.51
CA ALA A 181 -2.41 20.05 -1.38
C ALA A 181 -3.76 19.52 -1.88
N SER A 182 -4.85 20.20 -1.52
CA SER A 182 -6.20 19.88 -1.97
C SER A 182 -6.41 20.19 -3.46
N PRO A 183 -7.38 19.55 -4.14
CA PRO A 183 -7.66 19.82 -5.55
C PRO A 183 -7.99 21.28 -5.85
N ASP A 184 -8.68 21.99 -4.95
CA ASP A 184 -9.01 23.41 -5.13
C ASP A 184 -7.83 24.34 -4.88
N ALA A 185 -6.95 24.01 -3.93
CA ALA A 185 -5.68 24.72 -3.77
C ALA A 185 -4.80 24.53 -5.03
N VAL A 186 -4.67 23.31 -5.53
CA VAL A 186 -3.90 23.03 -6.76
C VAL A 186 -4.51 23.73 -7.97
N ARG A 187 -5.85 23.81 -8.10
CA ARG A 187 -6.51 24.66 -9.13
C ARG A 187 -6.08 26.13 -9.04
N ALA A 188 -6.09 26.71 -7.84
CA ALA A 188 -5.68 28.11 -7.64
C ALA A 188 -4.20 28.34 -7.96
N HIS A 189 -3.32 27.43 -7.51
CA HIS A 189 -1.89 27.49 -7.78
C HIS A 189 -1.55 27.31 -9.27
N LEU A 190 -2.23 26.40 -9.98
CA LEU A 190 -2.07 26.25 -11.43
C LEU A 190 -2.47 27.52 -12.18
N ALA A 191 -3.58 28.15 -11.81
CA ALA A 191 -4.02 29.42 -12.41
C ALA A 191 -3.10 30.61 -12.07
N ALA A 192 -2.48 30.61 -10.89
CA ALA A 192 -1.50 31.63 -10.50
C ALA A 192 -0.17 31.50 -11.28
N CYS A 193 0.27 30.26 -11.50
CA CYS A 193 1.52 29.90 -12.19
C CYS A 193 1.41 30.00 -13.72
N PHE A 194 0.32 29.50 -14.31
CA PHE A 194 0.13 29.42 -15.76
C PHE A 194 -1.07 30.24 -16.23
N ARG A 195 -0.78 31.30 -17.00
CA ARG A 195 -1.75 32.26 -17.52
C ARG A 195 -1.75 32.26 -19.04
N ASP A 196 -2.79 32.87 -19.62
CA ASP A 196 -2.90 33.13 -21.05
C ASP A 196 -2.65 31.86 -21.89
N ALA A 197 -1.80 31.91 -22.92
CA ALA A 197 -1.45 30.76 -23.77
C ALA A 197 -0.71 29.60 -23.06
N ARG A 198 -0.40 29.75 -21.76
CA ARG A 198 0.18 28.69 -20.91
C ARG A 198 -0.87 28.02 -20.02
N ALA A 199 -2.06 28.60 -19.87
CA ALA A 199 -3.11 28.02 -19.05
C ALA A 199 -3.49 26.62 -19.57
N GLY A 200 -3.55 25.64 -18.67
CA GLY A 200 -3.85 24.25 -19.01
C GLY A 200 -2.66 23.37 -19.40
N ARG A 201 -1.44 23.92 -19.55
CA ARG A 201 -0.22 23.13 -19.84
C ARG A 201 0.16 22.10 -18.76
N VAL A 202 -0.42 22.24 -17.58
CA VAL A 202 -0.48 21.24 -16.52
C VAL A 202 -1.93 21.12 -16.06
N ARG A 203 -2.44 19.90 -15.97
CA ARG A 203 -3.79 19.60 -15.47
C ARG A 203 -3.72 18.79 -14.18
N ILE A 204 -4.81 18.78 -13.41
CA ILE A 204 -5.01 17.80 -12.34
C ILE A 204 -5.34 16.45 -13.00
N ALA A 205 -4.54 15.43 -12.68
CA ALA A 205 -4.68 14.07 -13.15
C ALA A 205 -5.47 13.18 -12.18
N VAL A 206 -5.30 13.39 -10.87
CA VAL A 206 -5.93 12.58 -9.81
C VAL A 206 -6.27 13.45 -8.60
N GLU A 207 -7.51 13.35 -8.13
CA GLU A 207 -8.00 13.96 -6.89
C GLU A 207 -8.14 12.83 -5.84
N ASN A 208 -7.09 12.61 -5.03
CA ASN A 208 -7.02 11.49 -4.08
C ASN A 208 -7.62 11.86 -2.71
N HIS A 209 -7.12 12.92 -2.05
CA HIS A 209 -7.67 13.44 -0.79
C HIS A 209 -7.28 14.91 -0.56
N VAL A 210 -7.79 15.52 0.52
CA VAL A 210 -7.61 16.95 0.87
C VAL A 210 -6.15 17.42 1.01
N SER A 211 -5.19 16.50 1.05
CA SER A 211 -3.75 16.75 1.17
C SER A 211 -2.91 16.05 0.09
N GLN A 212 -3.55 15.50 -0.96
CA GLN A 212 -2.83 14.88 -2.08
C GLN A 212 -3.62 14.98 -3.39
N THR A 213 -3.04 15.71 -4.34
CA THR A 213 -3.55 15.86 -5.71
C THR A 213 -2.41 15.58 -6.69
N VAL A 214 -2.63 14.74 -7.69
CA VAL A 214 -1.62 14.49 -8.75
C VAL A 214 -1.89 15.42 -9.92
N VAL A 215 -0.84 16.04 -10.45
CA VAL A 215 -0.86 16.79 -11.70
C VAL A 215 -0.10 16.07 -12.81
N SER A 216 -0.41 16.37 -14.06
CA SER A 216 0.30 15.87 -15.24
C SER A 216 0.40 16.93 -16.34
N GLY A 217 1.34 16.72 -17.27
CA GLY A 217 1.65 17.60 -18.40
C GLY A 217 3.05 17.30 -18.95
N ALA A 218 3.52 18.09 -19.91
CA ALA A 218 4.91 17.97 -20.40
C ALA A 218 5.95 18.32 -19.30
N CYS A 219 7.12 17.69 -19.37
CA CYS A 219 8.17 17.77 -18.35
C CYS A 219 8.52 19.20 -17.94
N GLU A 220 8.65 20.12 -18.91
CA GLU A 220 9.03 21.52 -18.65
C GLU A 220 8.03 22.25 -17.74
N TYR A 221 6.72 22.13 -18.01
CA TYR A 221 5.70 22.80 -17.18
C TYR A 221 5.49 22.08 -15.85
N VAL A 222 5.62 20.75 -15.79
CA VAL A 222 5.53 20.03 -14.51
C VAL A 222 6.68 20.41 -13.59
N ASP A 223 7.92 20.53 -14.09
CA ASP A 223 9.05 20.98 -13.28
C ASP A 223 9.00 22.48 -12.93
N GLU A 224 8.50 23.34 -13.83
CA GLU A 224 8.21 24.74 -13.48
C GLU A 224 7.15 24.84 -12.38
N PHE A 225 6.08 24.03 -12.44
CA PHE A 225 5.06 23.99 -11.41
C PHE A 225 5.62 23.48 -10.08
N ARG A 226 6.52 22.48 -10.10
CA ARG A 226 7.24 22.04 -8.89
C ARG A 226 8.11 23.14 -8.31
N ALA A 227 8.82 23.91 -9.14
CA ALA A 227 9.60 25.07 -8.72
C ALA A 227 8.72 26.23 -8.22
N TYR A 228 7.49 26.39 -8.73
CA TYR A 228 6.47 27.26 -8.13
C TYR A 228 6.02 26.74 -6.76
N CYS A 229 5.66 25.46 -6.63
CA CYS A 229 5.22 24.83 -5.38
C CYS A 229 6.27 24.97 -4.28
N ALA A 230 7.55 24.68 -4.57
CA ALA A 230 8.65 24.86 -3.63
C ALA A 230 8.78 26.30 -3.11
N ARG A 231 8.62 27.31 -3.99
CA ARG A 231 8.62 28.73 -3.60
C ARG A 231 7.39 29.17 -2.77
N ASN A 232 6.36 28.33 -2.70
CA ASN A 232 5.15 28.54 -1.89
C ASN A 232 5.07 27.55 -0.70
N ASN A 233 6.15 26.82 -0.39
CA ASN A 233 6.23 25.80 0.67
C ASN A 233 5.25 24.61 0.49
N ILE A 234 4.96 24.24 -0.77
CA ILE A 234 4.10 23.11 -1.13
C ILE A 234 4.97 21.96 -1.63
N SER A 235 4.83 20.77 -1.03
CA SER A 235 5.53 19.56 -1.50
C SER A 235 5.03 19.14 -2.89
N ALA A 236 5.95 18.79 -3.80
CA ALA A 236 5.63 18.39 -5.17
C ALA A 236 6.66 17.38 -5.72
N GLN A 237 6.38 16.09 -5.52
CA GLN A 237 7.24 14.96 -5.86
C GLN A 237 6.93 14.44 -7.28
N VAL A 238 7.95 14.18 -8.11
CA VAL A 238 7.75 13.51 -9.41
C VAL A 238 7.34 12.06 -9.18
N LEU A 239 6.32 11.60 -9.89
CA LEU A 239 5.95 10.19 -9.91
C LEU A 239 6.72 9.47 -11.03
N ASN A 240 7.23 8.27 -10.75
CA ASN A 240 7.82 7.43 -11.78
C ASN A 240 6.70 6.91 -12.70
N SER A 241 6.50 7.60 -13.83
CA SER A 241 5.48 7.32 -14.85
C SER A 241 6.08 7.68 -16.21
N PRO A 242 5.98 6.80 -17.23
CA PRO A 242 6.54 7.05 -18.55
C PRO A 242 5.69 8.04 -19.39
N TYR A 243 4.50 8.42 -18.91
CA TYR A 243 3.58 9.30 -19.62
C TYR A 243 2.84 10.24 -18.66
N ALA A 244 2.38 11.38 -19.20
CA ALA A 244 1.42 12.28 -18.55
C ALA A 244 0.00 11.68 -18.62
N PHE A 245 -0.30 10.69 -17.79
CA PHE A 245 -1.66 10.13 -17.74
C PHE A 245 -2.69 11.17 -17.30
N HIS A 246 -3.92 11.02 -17.78
CA HIS A 246 -5.05 11.92 -17.52
C HIS A 246 -4.81 13.34 -18.03
N HIS A 247 -4.04 13.47 -19.12
CA HIS A 247 -3.71 14.73 -19.78
C HIS A 247 -4.24 14.75 -21.23
N GLU A 248 -4.57 15.93 -21.74
CA GLU A 248 -5.08 16.10 -23.11
C GLU A 248 -4.04 15.80 -24.19
N ASP A 249 -2.75 15.85 -23.85
CA ASP A 249 -1.65 15.42 -24.74
C ASP A 249 -1.71 13.93 -25.14
N LEU A 250 -2.45 13.09 -24.40
CA LEU A 250 -2.68 11.69 -24.75
C LEU A 250 -3.84 11.48 -25.73
N GLU A 251 -4.42 12.53 -26.32
CA GLU A 251 -5.55 12.42 -27.27
C GLU A 251 -5.26 11.49 -28.47
N ASN A 252 -4.05 11.49 -29.01
CA ASN A 252 -3.70 10.58 -30.12
C ASN A 252 -3.67 9.10 -29.65
N ALA A 253 -3.12 8.82 -28.47
CA ALA A 253 -3.18 7.50 -27.83
C ALA A 253 -4.61 7.10 -27.45
N ARG A 254 -5.46 8.06 -27.05
CA ARG A 254 -6.91 7.88 -26.80
C ARG A 254 -7.64 7.43 -28.07
N ILE A 255 -7.33 8.03 -29.21
CA ILE A 255 -7.90 7.68 -30.51
C ILE A 255 -7.45 6.28 -30.95
N GLU A 256 -6.15 5.98 -30.89
CA GLU A 256 -5.60 4.66 -31.28
C GLU A 256 -6.08 3.53 -30.36
N PHE A 257 -6.13 3.74 -29.04
CA PHE A 257 -6.67 2.77 -28.09
C PHE A 257 -8.17 2.54 -28.35
N GLY A 258 -8.95 3.62 -28.51
CA GLY A 258 -10.37 3.54 -28.87
C GLY A 258 -10.63 2.89 -30.23
N ARG A 259 -9.70 2.96 -31.19
CA ARG A 259 -9.76 2.24 -32.47
C ARG A 259 -9.58 0.73 -32.25
N ARG A 260 -8.61 0.32 -31.44
CA ARG A 260 -8.33 -1.08 -31.10
C ARG A 260 -9.48 -1.74 -30.34
N LEU A 261 -10.02 -1.05 -29.33
CA LEU A 261 -11.03 -1.60 -28.43
C LEU A 261 -12.34 -2.02 -29.13
N LYS A 262 -12.61 -1.51 -30.35
CA LYS A 262 -13.73 -1.95 -31.21
C LYS A 262 -13.66 -3.44 -31.62
N ALA A 263 -12.51 -4.09 -31.46
CA ALA A 263 -12.37 -5.53 -31.69
C ALA A 263 -13.02 -6.38 -30.57
N TYR A 264 -13.14 -5.83 -29.36
CA TYR A 264 -13.67 -6.56 -28.20
C TYR A 264 -15.17 -6.34 -28.04
N LYS A 265 -15.88 -7.39 -27.62
CA LYS A 265 -17.29 -7.33 -27.23
C LYS A 265 -17.39 -7.56 -25.74
N ASN A 266 -18.00 -6.63 -25.02
CA ASN A 266 -18.28 -6.82 -23.61
C ASN A 266 -19.57 -7.64 -23.38
N LYS A 267 -19.68 -8.21 -22.18
CA LYS A 267 -20.91 -8.80 -21.64
C LYS A 267 -21.63 -7.81 -20.72
N ALA A 268 -22.80 -8.21 -20.24
CA ALA A 268 -23.44 -7.54 -19.11
C ALA A 268 -22.62 -7.75 -17.83
N LEU A 269 -22.64 -6.76 -16.93
CA LEU A 269 -21.89 -6.80 -15.67
C LEU A 269 -22.55 -7.73 -14.64
N GLU A 270 -21.76 -8.63 -14.05
CA GLU A 270 -22.14 -9.46 -12.89
C GLU A 270 -22.17 -8.64 -11.59
N TYR A 271 -21.32 -7.61 -11.50
CA TYR A 271 -21.16 -6.73 -10.34
C TYR A 271 -21.25 -5.26 -10.78
N PRO A 272 -21.90 -4.36 -10.02
CA PRO A 272 -21.85 -2.92 -10.28
C PRO A 272 -20.41 -2.42 -10.28
N VAL A 273 -20.05 -1.57 -11.25
CA VAL A 273 -18.73 -0.92 -11.29
C VAL A 273 -18.92 0.59 -11.19
N TYR A 274 -18.32 1.20 -10.16
CA TYR A 274 -18.25 2.65 -10.01
C TYR A 274 -16.94 3.16 -10.63
N SER A 275 -17.05 4.14 -11.52
CA SER A 275 -15.91 4.80 -12.13
C SER A 275 -15.60 6.12 -11.42
N PRO A 276 -14.41 6.27 -10.79
CA PRO A 276 -13.93 7.57 -10.33
C PRO A 276 -13.60 8.53 -11.48
N ILE A 277 -13.41 8.01 -12.71
CA ILE A 277 -13.04 8.80 -13.89
C ILE A 277 -14.28 9.39 -14.57
N LEU A 278 -15.34 8.58 -14.70
CA LEU A 278 -16.65 9.05 -15.18
C LEU A 278 -17.52 9.67 -14.06
N ASN A 279 -17.08 9.55 -12.80
CA ASN A 279 -17.74 9.95 -11.56
C ASN A 279 -19.19 9.40 -11.40
N ARG A 280 -19.39 8.16 -11.84
CA ARG A 280 -20.68 7.44 -11.83
C ARG A 280 -20.50 5.92 -11.96
N TYR A 281 -21.60 5.18 -11.81
CA TYR A 281 -21.65 3.77 -12.23
C TYR A 281 -21.64 3.61 -13.75
N TYR A 282 -21.09 2.48 -14.20
CA TYR A 282 -21.29 1.96 -15.55
C TYR A 282 -22.72 1.44 -15.76
N THR A 283 -23.17 1.47 -17.01
CA THR A 283 -24.51 1.09 -17.45
C THR A 283 -24.44 0.18 -18.68
N ALA A 284 -25.53 -0.54 -18.96
CA ALA A 284 -25.62 -1.38 -20.18
C ALA A 284 -25.68 -0.58 -21.50
N ALA A 285 -25.75 0.75 -21.44
CA ALA A 285 -25.71 1.65 -22.59
C ALA A 285 -24.31 2.22 -22.87
N ASP A 286 -23.32 1.94 -22.02
CA ASP A 286 -21.96 2.43 -22.19
C ASP A 286 -21.16 1.61 -23.21
N ASP A 287 -20.61 2.28 -24.22
CA ASP A 287 -19.47 1.75 -24.98
C ASP A 287 -18.25 1.72 -24.05
N LEU A 288 -18.00 0.56 -23.43
CA LEU A 288 -16.89 0.35 -22.51
C LEU A 288 -15.53 0.59 -23.18
N GLY A 289 -15.43 0.36 -24.49
CA GLY A 289 -14.23 0.62 -25.27
C GLY A 289 -13.95 2.13 -25.39
N ALA A 290 -14.97 2.90 -25.80
CA ALA A 290 -14.87 4.35 -25.84
C ALA A 290 -14.67 4.98 -24.45
N CYS A 291 -15.22 4.37 -23.39
CA CYS A 291 -14.94 4.78 -22.01
C CYS A 291 -13.48 4.53 -21.66
N LEU A 292 -13.00 3.28 -21.67
CA LEU A 292 -11.60 2.93 -21.35
C LEU A 292 -10.58 3.73 -22.17
N ALA A 293 -10.89 4.04 -23.43
CA ALA A 293 -10.09 4.94 -24.23
C ALA A 293 -9.99 6.35 -23.61
N ARG A 294 -11.13 6.98 -23.29
CA ARG A 294 -11.20 8.31 -22.66
C ARG A 294 -10.51 8.38 -21.30
N HIS A 295 -10.28 7.25 -20.62
CA HIS A 295 -9.57 7.20 -19.33
C HIS A 295 -8.05 7.49 -19.48
N LEU A 296 -7.54 7.76 -20.69
CA LEU A 296 -6.21 8.32 -20.87
C LEU A 296 -6.15 9.85 -20.70
N VAL A 297 -7.29 10.56 -20.84
CA VAL A 297 -7.34 12.04 -20.90
C VAL A 297 -8.28 12.69 -19.86
N LEU A 298 -8.93 11.89 -18.99
CA LEU A 298 -9.92 12.37 -18.01
C LEU A 298 -9.40 12.19 -16.57
N PRO A 299 -9.60 13.18 -15.66
CA PRO A 299 -9.08 13.10 -14.30
C PRO A 299 -9.77 12.04 -13.44
N VAL A 300 -9.00 11.39 -12.57
CA VAL A 300 -9.49 10.37 -11.61
C VAL A 300 -9.96 11.04 -10.32
N ARG A 301 -11.27 11.07 -10.06
CA ARG A 301 -11.86 11.67 -8.85
C ARG A 301 -12.05 10.63 -7.75
N PHE A 302 -10.95 10.08 -7.23
CA PHE A 302 -11.00 8.97 -6.29
C PHE A 302 -11.59 9.36 -4.92
N GLY A 303 -11.20 10.53 -4.38
CA GLY A 303 -11.73 11.05 -3.11
C GLY A 303 -13.26 11.24 -3.13
N ASP A 304 -13.77 11.93 -4.16
CA ASP A 304 -15.22 12.04 -4.45
C ASP A 304 -15.89 10.65 -4.52
N GLY A 305 -15.26 9.71 -5.23
CA GLY A 305 -15.77 8.36 -5.44
C GLY A 305 -15.96 7.60 -4.13
N VAL A 306 -14.93 7.52 -3.28
CA VAL A 306 -15.04 6.81 -1.99
C VAL A 306 -16.00 7.54 -1.03
N ALA A 307 -16.07 8.87 -1.07
CA ALA A 307 -17.03 9.64 -0.27
C ALA A 307 -18.49 9.37 -0.67
N ARG A 308 -18.77 9.32 -1.98
CA ARG A 308 -20.09 8.96 -2.53
C ARG A 308 -20.46 7.52 -2.19
N LEU A 309 -19.52 6.58 -2.27
CA LEU A 309 -19.74 5.19 -1.90
C LEU A 309 -20.01 5.01 -0.39
N LYS A 310 -19.27 5.70 0.48
CA LYS A 310 -19.57 5.76 1.93
C LYS A 310 -20.99 6.28 2.18
N ALA A 311 -21.37 7.39 1.53
CA ALA A 311 -22.71 7.96 1.64
C ALA A 311 -23.83 7.04 1.10
N ALA A 312 -23.50 6.15 0.14
CA ALA A 312 -24.42 5.15 -0.41
C ALA A 312 -24.56 3.88 0.46
N GLY A 313 -23.77 3.73 1.53
CA GLY A 313 -23.83 2.59 2.46
C GLY A 313 -22.63 1.62 2.42
N ILE A 314 -21.59 1.91 1.62
CA ILE A 314 -20.34 1.15 1.67
C ILE A 314 -19.62 1.43 2.99
N GLY A 315 -19.53 0.43 3.87
CA GLY A 315 -18.80 0.51 5.13
C GLY A 315 -17.46 -0.24 5.13
N ALA A 316 -17.17 -1.02 4.09
CA ALA A 316 -15.92 -1.76 3.95
C ALA A 316 -15.31 -1.59 2.55
N PHE A 317 -13.98 -1.51 2.49
CA PHE A 317 -13.20 -1.47 1.26
C PHE A 317 -12.12 -2.57 1.29
N VAL A 318 -12.03 -3.38 0.23
CA VAL A 318 -11.02 -4.45 0.09
C VAL A 318 -10.15 -4.17 -1.12
N GLU A 319 -8.85 -4.02 -0.94
CA GLU A 319 -7.89 -3.72 -2.01
C GLU A 319 -7.43 -5.00 -2.72
N CYS A 320 -8.00 -5.25 -3.90
CA CYS A 320 -7.66 -6.37 -4.77
C CYS A 320 -6.42 -6.03 -5.59
N GLY A 321 -5.24 -6.17 -4.99
CA GLY A 321 -3.95 -5.92 -5.63
C GLY A 321 -2.78 -6.02 -4.65
N ALA A 322 -1.67 -5.38 -5.01
CA ALA A 322 -0.48 -5.28 -4.18
C ALA A 322 -0.40 -3.93 -3.45
N LEU A 323 0.31 -3.94 -2.31
CA LEU A 323 0.45 -2.82 -1.39
C LEU A 323 -0.89 -2.39 -0.77
N ASN A 324 -0.90 -1.23 -0.11
CA ASN A 324 -2.01 -0.69 0.69
C ASN A 324 -2.45 0.71 0.22
N ALA A 325 -2.17 1.07 -1.04
CA ALA A 325 -2.23 2.45 -1.53
C ALA A 325 -3.66 3.00 -1.52
N LEU A 326 -4.62 2.28 -2.08
CA LEU A 326 -6.02 2.71 -2.11
C LEU A 326 -6.67 2.62 -0.74
N SER A 327 -6.25 1.68 0.12
CA SER A 327 -6.67 1.61 1.52
C SER A 327 -6.24 2.85 2.29
N ARG A 328 -4.95 3.24 2.20
CA ARG A 328 -4.44 4.47 2.84
C ARG A 328 -5.13 5.72 2.30
N ILE A 329 -5.30 5.84 0.98
CA ILE A 329 -6.02 6.96 0.36
C ILE A 329 -7.48 7.00 0.84
N SER A 330 -8.18 5.86 0.96
CA SER A 330 -9.56 5.80 1.43
C SER A 330 -9.69 6.28 2.88
N VAL A 331 -8.78 5.90 3.78
CA VAL A 331 -8.76 6.43 5.16
C VAL A 331 -8.46 7.93 5.17
N ARG A 332 -7.48 8.41 4.39
CA ARG A 332 -7.14 9.84 4.29
C ARG A 332 -8.26 10.69 3.67
N ALA A 333 -9.10 10.11 2.81
CA ALA A 333 -10.26 10.78 2.19
C ALA A 333 -11.52 10.79 3.08
N LEU A 334 -11.71 9.76 3.92
CA LEU A 334 -12.97 9.55 4.66
C LEU A 334 -12.89 9.81 6.17
N GLY A 335 -11.67 9.92 6.70
CA GLY A 335 -11.35 10.03 8.14
C GLY A 335 -10.98 8.67 8.77
N PRO A 336 -10.14 8.63 9.82
CA PRO A 336 -9.93 7.43 10.63
C PRO A 336 -11.25 6.86 11.18
N GLY A 337 -11.35 5.53 11.23
CA GLY A 337 -12.56 4.81 11.72
C GLY A 337 -13.82 4.96 10.86
N ALA A 338 -13.82 5.78 9.82
CA ALA A 338 -14.99 6.10 9.00
C ALA A 338 -15.56 4.91 8.20
N VAL A 339 -14.71 3.96 7.87
CA VAL A 339 -14.96 2.72 7.12
C VAL A 339 -13.86 1.71 7.49
N LYS A 340 -14.12 0.41 7.28
CA LYS A 340 -13.08 -0.61 7.44
C LYS A 340 -12.32 -0.82 6.12
N THR A 341 -11.00 -0.79 6.15
CA THR A 341 -10.15 -1.07 4.98
C THR A 341 -9.37 -2.37 5.15
N PHE A 342 -9.29 -3.17 4.10
CA PHE A 342 -8.43 -4.35 4.01
C PHE A 342 -7.40 -4.11 2.90
N PRO A 343 -6.11 -3.94 3.24
CA PRO A 343 -5.07 -3.72 2.25
C PRO A 343 -4.77 -5.00 1.46
N GLY A 344 -4.18 -4.83 0.27
CA GLY A 344 -3.46 -5.92 -0.38
C GLY A 344 -2.20 -6.29 0.42
N ALA A 345 -1.58 -7.42 0.11
CA ALA A 345 -0.29 -7.72 0.75
C ALA A 345 0.79 -6.77 0.24
N SER A 346 1.76 -6.45 1.09
CA SER A 346 2.93 -5.65 0.72
C SER A 346 4.15 -6.51 0.32
N SER A 347 4.03 -7.84 0.34
CA SER A 347 5.08 -8.78 -0.05
C SER A 347 4.53 -10.17 -0.36
N ALA A 348 5.33 -10.99 -1.06
CA ALA A 348 4.98 -12.38 -1.40
C ALA A 348 4.83 -13.31 -0.17
N GLY A 349 5.37 -12.93 0.99
CA GLY A 349 5.13 -13.64 2.25
C GLY A 349 3.78 -13.29 2.90
N GLY A 350 3.20 -12.14 2.56
CA GLY A 350 1.96 -11.65 3.17
C GLY A 350 0.67 -12.06 2.44
N GLU A 351 0.73 -12.66 1.25
CA GLU A 351 -0.46 -12.83 0.39
C GLU A 351 -1.58 -13.65 1.05
N LEU A 352 -1.21 -14.80 1.63
CA LEU A 352 -2.17 -15.71 2.24
C LEU A 352 -2.73 -15.12 3.55
N ALA A 353 -1.89 -14.48 4.38
CA ALA A 353 -2.33 -13.82 5.61
C ALA A 353 -3.25 -12.61 5.33
N GLY A 354 -2.94 -11.80 4.31
CA GLY A 354 -3.77 -10.69 3.87
C GLY A 354 -5.15 -11.17 3.39
N LEU A 355 -5.17 -12.24 2.57
CA LEU A 355 -6.40 -12.89 2.15
C LEU A 355 -7.18 -13.46 3.35
N GLU A 356 -6.51 -14.20 4.25
CA GLU A 356 -7.11 -14.81 5.44
C GLU A 356 -7.73 -13.77 6.37
N ASN A 357 -7.14 -12.59 6.54
CA ASN A 357 -7.73 -11.47 7.29
C ASN A 357 -9.06 -10.99 6.69
N VAL A 358 -9.17 -10.93 5.36
CA VAL A 358 -10.43 -10.63 4.65
C VAL A 358 -11.43 -11.77 4.87
N LEU A 359 -11.00 -13.02 4.70
CA LEU A 359 -11.85 -14.20 4.89
C LEU A 359 -12.35 -14.31 6.34
N ALA A 360 -11.53 -14.01 7.34
CA ALA A 360 -11.90 -14.07 8.75
C ALA A 360 -13.01 -13.05 9.08
N TYR A 361 -12.96 -11.85 8.49
CA TYR A 361 -14.02 -10.86 8.65
C TYR A 361 -15.35 -11.32 8.04
N PHE A 362 -15.35 -11.78 6.78
CA PHE A 362 -16.58 -12.18 6.11
C PHE A 362 -17.16 -13.52 6.60
N ASN A 363 -16.32 -14.48 7.00
CA ASN A 363 -16.79 -15.73 7.61
C ASN A 363 -17.14 -15.57 9.11
N GLY A 364 -16.53 -14.63 9.83
CA GLY A 364 -16.82 -14.36 11.24
C GLY A 364 -18.28 -13.97 11.50
N GLY A 365 -18.93 -13.35 10.52
CA GLY A 365 -20.38 -13.10 10.53
C GLY A 365 -21.27 -14.35 10.62
N SER A 366 -20.71 -15.54 10.36
CA SER A 366 -21.39 -16.84 10.49
C SER A 366 -21.10 -17.56 11.82
N VAL A 367 -20.25 -17.01 12.70
CA VAL A 367 -19.88 -17.62 13.99
C VAL A 367 -20.24 -16.70 15.17
N MET A 368 -20.12 -15.37 14.99
CA MET A 368 -20.37 -14.39 16.07
C MET A 368 -21.86 -14.21 16.43
N ASN A 369 -22.78 -14.80 15.65
CA ASN A 369 -24.16 -14.35 15.56
C ASN A 369 -25.13 -14.97 16.59
N ASP A 370 -24.71 -16.07 17.22
CA ASP A 370 -25.52 -16.82 18.18
C ASP A 370 -25.09 -16.50 19.63
N ASP A 371 -23.79 -16.41 19.91
CA ASP A 371 -23.27 -16.17 21.26
C ASP A 371 -23.33 -14.69 21.72
N ILE A 372 -23.06 -13.71 20.83
CA ILE A 372 -22.96 -12.29 21.23
C ILE A 372 -24.33 -11.58 21.29
N ARG A 373 -25.41 -12.22 20.79
CA ARG A 373 -26.75 -11.61 20.81
C ARG A 373 -27.46 -11.63 22.17
N ALA A 374 -26.89 -12.28 23.18
CA ALA A 374 -27.43 -12.29 24.54
C ALA A 374 -27.15 -11.01 25.34
N SER A 375 -26.16 -10.20 24.96
CA SER A 375 -25.59 -9.12 25.80
C SER A 375 -25.63 -7.74 25.14
N ASN A 376 -26.73 -7.38 24.47
CA ASN A 376 -26.93 -6.05 23.88
C ASN A 376 -27.73 -5.10 24.81
N LEU A 377 -27.32 -5.09 26.08
CA LEU A 377 -27.72 -4.19 27.16
C LEU A 377 -26.44 -3.82 27.92
N GLN A 378 -26.43 -2.65 28.58
CA GLN A 378 -25.24 -2.09 29.23
C GLN A 378 -24.68 -3.07 30.27
N LEU A 379 -23.51 -3.64 29.99
CA LEU A 379 -22.74 -4.47 30.93
C LEU A 379 -21.30 -3.96 31.01
N ASP A 380 -20.77 -4.01 32.22
CA ASP A 380 -19.42 -3.60 32.55
C ASP A 380 -18.39 -4.54 31.88
N PHE A 381 -17.30 -3.97 31.36
CA PHE A 381 -16.22 -4.73 30.76
C PHE A 381 -15.60 -5.71 31.78
N ASP A 382 -15.52 -5.29 33.05
CA ASP A 382 -15.02 -6.13 34.13
C ASP A 382 -15.99 -7.26 34.51
N GLU A 383 -17.29 -7.11 34.25
CA GLU A 383 -18.28 -8.19 34.41
C GLU A 383 -18.20 -9.19 33.25
N PHE A 384 -18.11 -8.71 32.00
CA PHE A 384 -17.86 -9.56 30.84
C PHE A 384 -16.56 -10.36 31.01
N TRP A 385 -15.47 -9.72 31.43
CA TRP A 385 -14.18 -10.40 31.57
C TRP A 385 -14.16 -11.41 32.73
N ARG A 386 -14.86 -11.14 33.85
CA ARG A 386 -15.08 -12.13 34.92
C ARG A 386 -15.86 -13.35 34.43
N ASN A 387 -16.93 -13.14 33.67
CA ASN A 387 -17.86 -14.21 33.28
C ASN A 387 -17.40 -15.02 32.05
N SER A 388 -16.68 -14.39 31.11
CA SER A 388 -16.27 -15.01 29.83
C SER A 388 -14.75 -15.13 29.64
N GLY A 389 -13.96 -14.32 30.31
CA GLY A 389 -12.49 -14.31 30.20
C GLY A 389 -11.83 -15.68 30.41
N PRO A 390 -12.18 -16.47 31.46
CA PRO A 390 -11.59 -17.80 31.66
C PRO A 390 -11.79 -18.75 30.48
N GLY A 391 -13.00 -18.81 29.91
CA GLY A 391 -13.31 -19.65 28.76
C GLY A 391 -12.62 -19.19 27.46
N ILE A 392 -12.46 -17.86 27.27
CA ILE A 392 -11.68 -17.29 26.17
C ILE A 392 -10.20 -17.67 26.31
N VAL A 393 -9.62 -17.52 27.50
CA VAL A 393 -8.23 -17.87 27.80
C VAL A 393 -7.97 -19.35 27.59
N ASP A 394 -8.86 -20.25 28.03
CA ASP A 394 -8.67 -21.69 27.85
C ASP A 394 -8.89 -22.15 26.40
N LYS A 395 -9.76 -21.48 25.64
CA LYS A 395 -9.86 -21.68 24.18
C LYS A 395 -8.58 -21.27 23.46
N ILE A 396 -8.00 -20.11 23.80
CA ILE A 396 -6.72 -19.63 23.26
C ILE A 396 -5.58 -20.59 23.63
N LYS A 397 -5.48 -21.05 24.89
CA LYS A 397 -4.52 -22.09 25.29
C LYS A 397 -4.69 -23.38 24.48
N GLY A 398 -5.94 -23.81 24.25
CA GLY A 398 -6.26 -24.99 23.45
C GLY A 398 -5.93 -24.85 21.97
N GLU A 399 -5.92 -23.63 21.42
CA GLU A 399 -5.49 -23.34 20.04
C GLU A 399 -3.96 -23.21 19.93
N LEU A 400 -3.31 -22.52 20.87
CA LEU A 400 -1.85 -22.51 21.00
C LEU A 400 -1.29 -23.93 21.16
N LYS A 401 -1.88 -24.76 22.02
CA LYS A 401 -1.43 -26.14 22.22
C LYS A 401 -1.52 -26.93 20.91
N ARG A 402 -2.65 -26.84 20.18
CA ARG A 402 -2.79 -27.48 18.86
C ARG A 402 -1.76 -26.99 17.84
N PHE A 403 -1.41 -25.71 17.86
CA PHE A 403 -0.36 -25.13 17.00
C PHE A 403 1.05 -25.66 17.35
N PHE A 404 1.38 -25.78 18.63
CA PHE A 404 2.66 -26.34 19.09
C PHE A 404 2.75 -27.86 18.84
N ASP A 405 1.69 -28.61 19.19
CA ASP A 405 1.56 -30.05 18.91
C ASP A 405 1.77 -30.34 17.41
N ALA A 406 1.10 -29.58 16.54
CA ALA A 406 1.19 -29.74 15.07
C ALA A 406 2.56 -29.36 14.47
N ARG A 407 3.46 -28.75 15.25
CA ARG A 407 4.84 -28.42 14.85
C ARG A 407 5.89 -29.25 15.60
N GLY A 408 5.49 -30.20 16.45
CA GLY A 408 6.40 -31.03 17.25
C GLY A 408 7.16 -30.25 18.33
N LEU A 409 6.73 -29.03 18.64
CA LEU A 409 7.37 -28.14 19.62
C LEU A 409 6.77 -28.40 21.01
N GLN A 410 7.56 -28.93 21.94
CA GLN A 410 7.10 -29.07 23.33
C GLN A 410 7.23 -27.75 24.09
N ALA A 411 6.18 -27.37 24.80
CA ALA A 411 6.19 -26.22 25.69
C ALA A 411 6.93 -26.56 27.00
N THR A 412 7.96 -25.80 27.34
CA THR A 412 8.66 -25.90 28.63
C THR A 412 7.72 -25.51 29.78
N PRO A 413 7.69 -26.22 30.92
CA PRO A 413 6.91 -25.80 32.08
C PRO A 413 7.37 -24.44 32.60
N ALA A 414 6.44 -23.52 32.85
CA ALA A 414 6.72 -22.28 33.56
C ALA A 414 7.01 -22.59 35.05
N PRO A 415 7.95 -21.89 35.70
CA PRO A 415 8.18 -22.03 37.14
C PRO A 415 6.95 -21.60 37.92
N GLN A 416 6.62 -22.32 39.00
CA GLN A 416 5.50 -21.99 39.87
C GLN A 416 5.80 -20.75 40.69
N ILE A 417 5.19 -19.62 40.34
CA ILE A 417 5.10 -18.45 41.21
C ILE A 417 3.96 -18.69 42.20
N VAL A 418 4.29 -18.77 43.49
CA VAL A 418 3.29 -18.82 44.57
C VAL A 418 2.59 -17.46 44.65
N ALA A 419 1.26 -17.47 44.76
CA ALA A 419 0.49 -16.24 44.84
C ALA A 419 0.63 -15.57 46.22
N ASP A 420 0.99 -14.29 46.21
CA ASP A 420 0.74 -13.37 47.32
C ASP A 420 0.40 -11.97 46.75
N HIS A 421 -0.10 -11.08 47.59
CA HIS A 421 -0.90 -9.92 47.20
C HIS A 421 -0.09 -8.64 46.95
N GLY A 422 -0.63 -7.78 46.07
CA GLY A 422 -0.38 -6.34 46.11
C GLY A 422 0.19 -5.75 44.82
N VAL A 423 -0.41 -4.65 44.37
CA VAL A 423 0.19 -3.75 43.37
C VAL A 423 1.10 -2.77 44.12
N ALA A 424 2.28 -2.47 43.54
CA ALA A 424 3.25 -1.45 43.95
C ALA A 424 4.17 -1.75 45.17
N ALA A 425 5.23 -2.52 44.93
CA ALA A 425 6.57 -2.35 45.52
C ALA A 425 7.61 -3.13 44.65
N GLY A 426 8.88 -2.69 44.55
CA GLY A 426 9.91 -3.53 43.90
C GLY A 426 11.20 -2.91 43.36
N PHE A 427 11.30 -1.58 43.17
CA PHE A 427 12.55 -0.96 42.71
C PHE A 427 13.60 -0.82 43.83
N ALA A 428 14.32 -1.90 44.15
CA ALA A 428 15.49 -1.86 45.06
C ALA A 428 16.45 -3.06 44.89
N GLY A 429 17.70 -2.78 44.48
CA GLY A 429 18.82 -3.74 44.43
C GLY A 429 18.78 -4.74 43.24
N GLY A 430 19.90 -5.33 42.83
CA GLY A 430 21.30 -5.11 43.26
C GLY A 430 22.24 -6.11 42.56
N LEU A 431 23.44 -5.66 42.15
CA LEU A 431 24.40 -6.47 41.36
C LEU A 431 25.04 -7.61 42.16
N THR A 432 25.13 -8.80 41.55
CA THR A 432 26.21 -9.79 41.77
C THR A 432 26.51 -10.52 40.45
N ALA A 433 27.74 -11.00 40.27
CA ALA A 433 28.22 -11.56 39.01
C ALA A 433 28.89 -12.94 39.17
N GLY A 434 29.02 -13.64 38.03
CA GLY A 434 29.90 -14.80 37.82
C GLY A 434 29.28 -15.82 36.85
N ALA A 435 30.01 -16.66 36.14
CA ALA A 435 31.42 -16.75 35.72
C ALA A 435 31.62 -18.18 35.14
N ALA A 436 32.70 -18.39 34.39
CA ALA A 436 33.24 -19.69 33.93
C ALA A 436 32.46 -20.50 32.85
N ASP A 437 33.11 -20.58 31.69
CA ASP A 437 33.50 -21.80 30.96
C ASP A 437 32.47 -22.88 30.59
N TYR A 438 32.34 -23.16 29.28
CA TYR A 438 32.85 -24.43 28.73
C TYR A 438 33.13 -24.39 27.22
N ALA A 439 34.33 -24.82 26.83
CA ALA A 439 34.73 -25.24 25.48
C ALA A 439 35.32 -26.68 25.61
N PRO A 440 35.81 -27.40 24.58
CA PRO A 440 35.98 -27.04 23.15
C PRO A 440 35.63 -28.20 22.17
N LYS A 441 35.92 -28.05 20.86
CA LYS A 441 36.92 -28.89 20.11
C LYS A 441 37.08 -28.49 18.62
N VAL A 442 38.13 -28.99 17.98
CA VAL A 442 38.74 -28.44 16.73
C VAL A 442 39.29 -29.54 15.80
N ALA A 443 39.17 -29.34 14.48
CA ALA A 443 40.03 -29.87 13.39
C ALA A 443 39.81 -28.94 12.15
N ALA A 444 40.78 -28.38 11.41
CA ALA A 444 41.96 -28.92 10.70
C ALA A 444 41.59 -29.80 9.49
N GLY A 445 41.98 -29.55 8.22
CA GLY A 445 42.76 -28.46 7.56
C GLY A 445 42.44 -28.43 6.03
N VAL A 446 43.30 -28.14 5.05
CA VAL A 446 44.75 -27.81 4.95
C VAL A 446 45.03 -26.95 3.67
N SER A 447 46.17 -26.26 3.63
CA SER A 447 46.82 -25.43 2.57
C SER A 447 46.83 -25.89 1.09
N SER A 448 46.86 -24.93 0.14
CA SER A 448 47.93 -24.78 -0.89
C SER A 448 47.99 -23.35 -1.47
N ALA A 449 49.01 -23.00 -2.28
CA ALA A 449 49.28 -21.62 -2.74
C ALA A 449 50.08 -21.51 -4.06
N ALA A 450 50.28 -20.26 -4.53
CA ALA A 450 51.28 -19.73 -5.51
C ALA A 450 50.78 -19.25 -6.91
N ALA A 451 51.54 -18.27 -7.44
CA ALA A 451 51.48 -17.62 -8.77
C ALA A 451 52.92 -17.72 -9.38
N PRO A 452 53.44 -16.88 -10.33
CA PRO A 452 52.88 -15.83 -11.22
C PRO A 452 53.39 -15.92 -12.70
N VAL A 453 53.31 -14.83 -13.52
CA VAL A 453 54.38 -14.26 -14.42
C VAL A 453 53.88 -13.49 -15.69
N ALA A 454 54.30 -12.21 -15.80
CA ALA A 454 54.61 -11.34 -16.98
C ALA A 454 53.61 -10.93 -18.12
N ALA A 455 53.91 -9.75 -18.70
CA ALA A 455 53.41 -9.13 -19.96
C ALA A 455 54.63 -8.82 -20.91
N PRO A 456 54.56 -8.08 -22.06
CA PRO A 456 54.25 -6.62 -22.22
C PRO A 456 53.24 -6.33 -23.41
N ILE A 457 53.16 -5.27 -24.27
CA ILE A 457 54.00 -4.14 -24.79
C ILE A 457 53.15 -2.87 -25.19
N VAL A 458 53.77 -1.69 -25.01
CA VAL A 458 53.69 -0.34 -25.67
C VAL A 458 52.81 -0.18 -26.94
N ALA A 459 51.94 0.86 -27.05
CA ALA A 459 52.22 2.24 -27.53
C ALA A 459 50.94 3.15 -27.44
N ALA A 460 50.90 4.50 -27.56
CA ALA A 460 51.84 5.65 -27.50
C ALA A 460 51.00 6.98 -27.38
N ALA A 461 51.58 8.19 -27.50
CA ALA A 461 50.87 9.49 -27.34
C ALA A 461 51.37 10.63 -28.27
N PRO A 462 50.53 11.67 -28.49
CA PRO A 462 50.84 13.07 -28.10
C PRO A 462 49.60 13.82 -27.52
N ALA A 463 49.64 15.00 -26.87
CA ALA A 463 50.69 15.87 -26.29
C ALA A 463 50.04 16.81 -25.21
N ALA A 464 50.67 17.92 -24.81
CA ALA A 464 50.22 18.82 -23.72
C ALA A 464 50.13 20.31 -24.11
N PRO A 465 49.55 21.17 -23.25
CA PRO A 465 50.31 22.37 -22.85
C PRO A 465 50.25 22.73 -21.34
N LEU A 466 51.43 22.97 -20.77
CA LEU A 466 51.78 23.88 -19.65
C LEU A 466 51.06 23.78 -18.29
N ALA A 467 51.77 24.22 -17.24
CA ALA A 467 51.47 23.89 -15.84
C ALA A 467 51.51 25.11 -14.89
N VAL A 468 50.94 24.93 -13.70
CA VAL A 468 51.13 25.79 -12.52
C VAL A 468 51.81 24.95 -11.43
N ALA A 469 52.78 25.53 -10.73
CA ALA A 469 53.63 24.82 -9.77
C ALA A 469 52.94 24.57 -8.40
N PRO A 470 53.29 23.48 -7.68
CA PRO A 470 52.68 23.14 -6.39
C PRO A 470 53.24 23.93 -5.21
N ALA A 471 52.42 24.12 -4.17
CA ALA A 471 52.85 24.63 -2.87
C ALA A 471 53.45 23.51 -1.99
N ALA A 472 54.35 23.88 -1.08
CA ALA A 472 55.05 22.98 -0.16
C ALA A 472 54.13 22.44 0.97
N PRO A 473 54.46 21.29 1.60
CA PRO A 473 53.56 20.62 2.55
C PRO A 473 53.47 21.37 3.88
N VAL A 474 52.24 21.61 4.34
CA VAL A 474 51.95 22.01 5.73
C VAL A 474 51.94 20.76 6.60
N ALA A 475 52.58 20.81 7.77
CA ALA A 475 52.72 19.67 8.66
C ALA A 475 51.37 19.11 9.11
N GLN A 476 51.25 17.78 9.10
CA GLN A 476 50.07 17.07 9.59
C GLN A 476 50.01 17.19 11.12
N ALA A 477 49.20 18.13 11.61
CA ALA A 477 48.93 18.25 13.05
C ALA A 477 48.32 16.95 13.57
N ALA A 478 48.87 16.41 14.66
CA ALA A 478 48.37 15.18 15.27
C ALA A 478 46.98 15.44 15.87
N ALA A 479 45.94 15.01 15.15
CA ALA A 479 44.59 14.98 15.68
C ALA A 479 44.54 13.96 16.83
N VAL A 480 44.36 14.46 18.05
CA VAL A 480 43.97 13.65 19.21
C VAL A 480 42.71 12.85 18.81
N PRO A 481 42.62 11.53 19.11
CA PRO A 481 41.41 10.78 18.84
C PRO A 481 40.26 11.38 19.67
N ALA A 482 39.42 12.16 19.02
CA ALA A 482 38.18 12.64 19.61
C ALA A 482 37.31 11.42 19.89
N ALA A 483 36.93 11.21 21.16
CA ALA A 483 35.91 10.23 21.51
C ALA A 483 34.65 10.51 20.67
N SER A 484 33.96 9.45 20.25
CA SER A 484 32.75 9.54 19.42
C SER A 484 31.70 10.41 20.14
N ALA A 485 31.57 11.67 19.69
CA ALA A 485 30.79 12.67 20.38
C ALA A 485 29.30 12.29 20.33
N ARG A 486 28.78 11.80 21.46
CA ARG A 486 27.37 11.46 21.70
C ARG A 486 26.49 12.61 21.19
N VAL A 487 25.56 12.28 20.30
CA VAL A 487 24.70 13.28 19.66
C VAL A 487 23.76 13.86 20.72
N PRO A 488 23.64 15.20 20.86
CA PRO A 488 22.74 15.80 21.84
C PRO A 488 21.29 15.34 21.64
N ARG A 489 20.57 15.09 22.74
CA ARG A 489 19.19 14.57 22.73
C ARG A 489 18.26 15.38 21.82
N ASP A 490 18.28 16.70 21.89
CA ASP A 490 17.43 17.59 21.10
C ASP A 490 17.68 17.44 19.59
N ARG A 491 18.93 17.17 19.21
CA ARG A 491 19.32 16.90 17.83
C ARG A 491 18.89 15.50 17.39
N LEU A 492 18.98 14.50 18.28
CA LEU A 492 18.41 13.17 18.03
C LEU A 492 16.89 13.24 17.88
N PHE A 493 16.18 14.06 18.65
CA PHE A 493 14.75 14.25 18.48
C PHE A 493 14.42 14.65 17.04
N VAL A 494 15.08 15.69 16.52
CA VAL A 494 14.89 16.15 15.13
C VAL A 494 15.30 15.07 14.11
N GLU A 495 16.44 14.40 14.29
CA GLU A 495 16.92 13.38 13.33
C GLU A 495 16.06 12.10 13.35
N LEU A 496 15.56 11.65 14.50
CA LEU A 496 14.67 10.49 14.59
C LEU A 496 13.25 10.80 14.13
N VAL A 497 12.72 11.99 14.45
CA VAL A 497 11.44 12.47 13.89
C VAL A 497 11.50 12.51 12.37
N ALA A 498 12.59 12.97 11.77
CA ALA A 498 12.75 12.94 10.31
C ALA A 498 12.72 11.50 9.74
N ILE A 499 13.40 10.55 10.41
CA ILE A 499 13.40 9.12 10.01
C ILE A 499 11.99 8.50 10.12
N TYR A 500 11.25 8.80 11.19
CA TYR A 500 9.87 8.30 11.36
C TYR A 500 8.88 8.97 10.41
N ALA A 501 9.01 10.28 10.16
CA ALA A 501 8.23 11.02 9.18
C ALA A 501 8.41 10.47 7.76
N GLU A 502 9.65 10.22 7.36
CA GLU A 502 9.99 9.57 6.08
C GLU A 502 9.44 8.14 6.01
N ALA A 503 9.69 7.31 7.03
CA ALA A 503 9.32 5.90 7.03
C ALA A 503 7.81 5.61 7.17
N MET A 504 7.02 6.59 7.64
CA MET A 504 5.56 6.49 7.83
C MET A 504 4.74 7.41 6.90
N GLU A 505 5.38 8.22 6.04
CA GLU A 505 4.73 9.25 5.21
C GLU A 505 3.87 10.24 6.05
N TYR A 506 4.39 10.64 7.22
CA TYR A 506 3.77 11.65 8.09
C TYR A 506 4.57 12.97 8.06
N PRO A 507 3.90 14.14 8.20
CA PRO A 507 4.61 15.41 8.46
C PRO A 507 5.41 15.34 9.76
N VAL A 508 6.56 16.02 9.83
CA VAL A 508 7.42 16.02 11.04
C VAL A 508 6.71 16.65 12.25
N GLU A 509 5.80 17.58 12.00
CA GLU A 509 5.00 18.31 12.99
C GLU A 509 4.00 17.42 13.74
N VAL A 510 3.75 16.20 13.23
CA VAL A 510 2.86 15.21 13.86
C VAL A 510 3.58 14.45 14.99
N PHE A 511 4.91 14.45 15.02
CA PHE A 511 5.70 13.77 16.05
C PHE A 511 6.14 14.74 17.14
N THR A 512 5.53 14.62 18.32
CA THR A 512 5.94 15.33 19.54
C THR A 512 6.60 14.35 20.52
N GLU A 513 7.25 14.86 21.57
CA GLU A 513 7.81 14.05 22.67
C GLU A 513 6.82 13.01 23.23
N THR A 514 5.53 13.36 23.27
CA THR A 514 4.49 12.65 24.05
C THR A 514 3.36 12.03 23.21
N VAL A 515 3.34 12.20 21.89
CA VAL A 515 2.28 11.62 21.04
C VAL A 515 2.34 10.09 21.06
N GLU A 516 1.20 9.41 21.24
CA GLU A 516 1.20 7.93 21.29
C GLU A 516 1.29 7.34 19.86
N LEU A 517 2.42 6.72 19.56
CA LEU A 517 2.79 6.23 18.23
C LEU A 517 1.80 5.18 17.71
N GLU A 518 1.39 4.22 18.53
CA GLU A 518 0.40 3.20 18.14
C GLU A 518 -1.04 3.73 18.25
N ALA A 519 -1.40 4.40 19.35
CA ALA A 519 -2.80 4.77 19.64
C ALA A 519 -3.30 6.01 18.87
N GLU A 520 -2.46 7.02 18.68
CA GLU A 520 -2.82 8.27 17.99
C GLU A 520 -2.31 8.30 16.54
N LEU A 521 -1.11 7.76 16.28
CA LEU A 521 -0.51 7.76 14.94
C LEU A 521 -0.67 6.44 14.17
N GLY A 522 -1.19 5.38 14.78
CA GLY A 522 -1.43 4.09 14.12
C GLY A 522 -0.16 3.38 13.63
N ILE A 523 0.99 3.68 14.23
CA ILE A 523 2.28 3.08 13.90
C ILE A 523 2.35 1.73 14.62
N ASP A 524 2.18 0.64 13.87
CA ASP A 524 2.20 -0.70 14.44
C ASP A 524 3.60 -1.09 14.95
N SER A 525 3.62 -1.95 15.97
CA SER A 525 4.85 -2.36 16.65
C SER A 525 5.82 -3.20 15.78
N VAL A 526 5.37 -3.77 14.65
CA VAL A 526 6.27 -4.43 13.69
C VAL A 526 7.02 -3.38 12.86
N LYS A 527 6.29 -2.39 12.33
CA LYS A 527 6.87 -1.28 11.57
C LYS A 527 7.77 -0.40 12.46
N GLN A 528 7.37 -0.18 13.70
CA GLN A 528 8.18 0.49 14.71
C GLN A 528 9.49 -0.28 14.99
N THR A 529 9.45 -1.62 15.08
CA THR A 529 10.66 -2.45 15.22
C THR A 529 11.58 -2.31 14.00
N GLU A 530 11.05 -2.31 12.78
CA GLU A 530 11.81 -2.11 11.55
C GLU A 530 12.55 -0.75 11.55
N ILE A 531 11.87 0.31 11.99
CA ILE A 531 12.45 1.66 12.07
C ILE A 531 13.53 1.74 13.16
N ILE A 532 13.30 1.15 14.34
CA ILE A 532 14.31 1.12 15.41
C ILE A 532 15.54 0.32 14.97
N GLN A 533 15.40 -0.79 14.22
CA GLN A 533 16.55 -1.51 13.66
C GLN A 533 17.39 -0.65 12.70
N ARG A 534 16.74 0.14 11.82
CA ARG A 534 17.43 1.11 10.94
C ARG A 534 18.16 2.18 11.74
N ILE A 535 17.57 2.65 12.84
CA ILE A 535 18.16 3.64 13.75
C ILE A 535 19.36 3.02 14.50
N SER A 536 19.24 1.81 15.04
CA SER A 536 20.34 1.09 15.70
C SER A 536 21.55 0.92 14.78
N ALA A 537 21.33 0.55 13.52
CA ALA A 537 22.40 0.46 12.52
C ALA A 537 23.02 1.83 12.19
N ARG A 538 22.23 2.92 12.17
CA ARG A 538 22.69 4.27 11.85
C ARG A 538 23.50 4.95 12.96
N TYR A 539 23.16 4.71 14.23
CA TYR A 539 23.84 5.31 15.39
C TYR A 539 24.82 4.36 16.10
N GLY A 540 25.03 3.15 15.59
CA GLY A 540 25.96 2.18 16.16
C GLY A 540 25.53 1.69 17.55
N LEU A 541 24.24 1.40 17.72
CA LEU A 541 23.69 0.83 18.96
C LEU A 541 23.96 -0.68 19.00
N PRO A 542 24.00 -1.31 20.20
CA PRO A 542 24.05 -2.76 20.32
C PRO A 542 22.84 -3.43 19.64
N PRO A 543 22.96 -4.72 19.22
CA PRO A 543 21.84 -5.48 18.67
C PRO A 543 20.67 -5.53 19.65
N LEU A 544 19.45 -5.31 19.16
CA LEU A 544 18.24 -5.33 19.99
C LEU A 544 18.10 -6.71 20.67
N PRO A 545 17.84 -6.76 22.00
CA PRO A 545 17.82 -8.01 22.74
C PRO A 545 16.65 -8.90 22.32
N ALA A 546 16.77 -10.22 22.52
CA ALA A 546 15.81 -11.21 22.02
C ALA A 546 14.38 -11.09 22.60
N ASN A 547 14.21 -10.32 23.68
CA ASN A 547 12.93 -9.98 24.31
C ASN A 547 12.44 -8.55 23.99
N PHE A 548 13.09 -7.83 23.09
CA PHE A 548 12.74 -6.46 22.69
C PHE A 548 11.30 -6.37 22.16
N ARG A 549 10.57 -5.32 22.58
CA ARG A 549 9.21 -5.02 22.14
C ARG A 549 9.12 -3.54 21.81
N ALA A 550 8.85 -3.20 20.55
CA ALA A 550 8.72 -1.79 20.17
C ALA A 550 7.52 -1.11 20.86
N GLY A 551 6.43 -1.86 21.13
CA GLY A 551 5.25 -1.35 21.84
C GLY A 551 5.48 -0.97 23.32
N ASP A 552 6.65 -1.26 23.90
CA ASP A 552 7.04 -0.71 25.21
C ASP A 552 7.42 0.78 25.09
N PHE A 553 7.76 1.24 23.87
CA PHE A 553 8.00 2.65 23.51
C PHE A 553 6.72 3.26 22.94
N LYS A 554 5.91 3.87 23.80
CA LYS A 554 4.64 4.48 23.40
C LYS A 554 4.79 5.78 22.64
N ALA A 555 5.77 6.61 23.00
CA ALA A 555 5.95 7.96 22.45
C ALA A 555 7.36 8.20 21.89
N MET A 556 7.50 9.19 21.01
CA MET A 556 8.77 9.49 20.32
C MET A 556 9.90 9.82 21.30
N GLY A 557 9.61 10.54 22.39
CA GLY A 557 10.59 10.89 23.40
C GLY A 557 11.31 9.67 23.98
N GLN A 558 10.58 8.58 24.24
CA GLN A 558 11.14 7.34 24.79
C GLN A 558 12.11 6.64 23.83
N ILE A 559 11.89 6.76 22.52
CA ILE A 559 12.80 6.21 21.50
C ILE A 559 14.06 7.07 21.40
N VAL A 560 13.89 8.39 21.48
CA VAL A 560 15.00 9.35 21.53
C VAL A 560 15.84 9.16 22.79
N ASP A 561 15.22 8.89 23.94
CA ASP A 561 15.87 8.55 25.20
C ASP A 561 16.69 7.26 25.05
N PHE A 562 16.09 6.16 24.58
CA PHE A 562 16.78 4.89 24.33
C PHE A 562 18.00 5.05 23.41
N VAL A 563 17.83 5.75 22.28
CA VAL A 563 18.90 5.98 21.30
C VAL A 563 19.98 6.93 21.82
N TYR A 564 19.62 7.88 22.69
CA TYR A 564 20.56 8.75 23.38
C TYR A 564 21.34 8.01 24.47
N GLU A 565 20.70 7.11 25.22
CA GLU A 565 21.31 6.30 26.29
C GLU A 565 22.36 5.33 25.78
N HIS A 566 22.02 4.51 24.77
CA HIS A 566 22.86 3.39 24.31
C HIS A 566 23.93 3.82 23.27
N GLN A 567 24.12 5.12 23.08
CA GLN A 567 25.02 5.66 22.06
C GLN A 567 26.50 5.52 22.46
N GLY A 568 27.24 4.75 21.65
CA GLY A 568 28.65 4.44 21.89
C GLY A 568 28.90 3.10 22.58
N GLU A 569 27.86 2.41 23.08
CA GLU A 569 28.03 1.12 23.77
C GLU A 569 28.58 0.00 22.88
N ALA A 570 28.36 0.05 21.56
CA ALA A 570 28.97 -0.91 20.62
C ALA A 570 30.52 -0.89 20.63
N ALA A 571 31.14 0.19 21.12
CA ALA A 571 32.59 0.27 21.31
C ALA A 571 33.10 -0.50 22.55
N LEU A 572 32.21 -0.97 23.43
CA LEU A 572 32.53 -1.76 24.62
C LEU A 572 32.28 -3.27 24.45
N VAL A 573 31.73 -3.69 23.31
CA VAL A 573 31.42 -5.10 22.97
C VAL A 573 32.49 -5.70 22.04
N THR A 574 33.52 -4.93 21.67
CA THR A 574 34.59 -5.32 20.73
C THR A 574 36.01 -5.21 21.32
N SER A 575 36.12 -5.21 22.66
CA SER A 575 37.38 -5.14 23.44
C SER A 575 37.54 -6.33 24.38
#